data_AF-A0A1Y3N5V9-F1
#
_entry.id   AF-A0A1Y3N5V9-F1
#
_cell.length_a   1.000
_cell.length_b   1.000
_cell.length_c   1.000
_cell.angle_alpha   90.00
_cell.angle_beta   90.00
_cell.angle_gamma   90.00
#
_symmetry.space_group_name_H-M   'P 1'
#
loop_
_entity.id
_entity.type
_entity.pdbx_description
1 polymer ?
#
loop_
_entity_poly.entity_id
_entity_poly.type
_entity_poly.pdbx_seq_one_letter_code
_entity_poly.pdbx_strand_id
1 'polypeptide(L)' 'MAGDPDQWLAQIKECRYLPESDIKALLEESNIQPVHTPVTVCGDIHGQFFDLKELFRVGGEIPNTNYIFM' A
#
# COMPACT_ATOMS: atom_id res chain seq x y z
N MET A 1 -9.19 7.55 -17.87
CA MET A 1 -9.91 6.57 -17.02
C MET A 1 -8.93 6.24 -15.92
N ALA A 2 -9.21 6.62 -14.68
CA ALA A 2 -8.34 6.26 -13.56
C ALA A 2 -8.25 4.72 -13.54
N GLY A 3 -7.02 4.20 -13.50
CA GLY A 3 -6.81 2.76 -13.40
C GLY A 3 -7.43 2.17 -12.13
N ASP A 4 -7.72 0.88 -12.18
CA ASP A 4 -8.28 0.11 -11.08
C ASP A 4 -7.19 -0.20 -10.04
N PRO A 5 -7.37 0.08 -8.73
CA PRO A 5 -6.35 -0.18 -7.70
C PRO A 5 -5.85 -1.62 -7.67
N ASP A 6 -6.69 -2.61 -7.99
CA ASP A 6 -6.27 -4.01 -8.05
C ASP A 6 -5.29 -4.27 -9.21
N GLN A 7 -5.48 -3.61 -10.35
CA GLN A 7 -4.55 -3.68 -11.47
C GLN A 7 -3.22 -3.01 -11.14
N TRP A 8 -3.27 -1.88 -10.45
CA TRP A 8 -2.07 -1.18 -9.99
C TRP A 8 -1.27 -2.03 -8.99
N LEU A 9 -1.95 -2.67 -8.05
CA LEU A 9 -1.33 -3.58 -7.09
C LEU A 9 -0.64 -4.75 -7.79
N ALA A 10 -1.27 -5.34 -8.80
CA ALA A 10 -0.65 -6.42 -9.59
C ALA A 10 0.62 -5.96 -10.29
N GLN A 11 0.62 -4.76 -10.90
CA GLN A 11 1.81 -4.19 -11.55
C GLN A 11 2.95 -3.91 -10.56
N ILE A 12 2.63 -3.32 -9.41
CA ILE A 12 3.63 -3.01 -8.37
C ILE A 12 4.24 -4.29 -7.79
N LYS A 13 3.44 -5.35 -7.59
CA LYS A 13 3.95 -6.65 -7.12
C LYS A 13 5.04 -7.23 -8.05
N GLU A 14 4.97 -6.93 -9.34
CA GLU A 14 5.96 -7.26 -10.38
C GLU A 14 7.14 -6.27 -10.48
N CYS A 15 7.29 -5.31 -9.56
CA CYS A 15 8.29 -4.24 -9.62
C CYS A 15 8.14 -3.29 -10.83
N ARG A 16 6.90 -3.07 -11.31
CA ARG A 16 6.62 -2.07 -12.37
C ARG A 16 6.15 -0.75 -11.77
N TYR A 17 6.60 0.35 -12.38
CA TYR A 17 6.20 1.70 -11.99
C TYR A 17 4.80 2.05 -12.53
N LEU A 18 4.03 2.79 -11.74
CA LEU A 18 2.78 3.40 -12.17
C LEU A 18 3.03 4.74 -12.87
N PRO A 19 2.22 5.09 -13.88
CA PRO A 19 2.29 6.41 -14.50
C PRO A 19 1.82 7.50 -13.53
N GLU A 20 2.37 8.72 -13.68
CA GLU A 20 2.08 9.86 -12.78
C GLU A 20 0.59 10.23 -12.71
N SER A 21 -0.15 10.02 -13.80
CA SER A 21 -1.60 10.27 -13.86
C SER A 21 -2.38 9.41 -12.87
N ASP A 22 -1.92 8.18 -12.64
CA ASP A 22 -2.56 7.22 -11.75
C ASP A 22 -2.19 7.49 -10.29
N ILE A 23 -0.94 7.92 -10.04
CA ILE A 23 -0.47 8.33 -8.71
C ILE A 23 -1.30 9.52 -8.18
N LYS A 24 -1.67 10.46 -9.05
CA LYS A 24 -2.45 11.64 -8.65
C LYS A 24 -3.83 11.29 -8.07
N ALA A 25 -4.40 10.16 -8.44
CA ALA A 25 -5.68 9.71 -7.90
C ALA A 25 -5.60 9.31 -6.41
N LEU A 26 -4.41 9.10 -5.86
CA LEU A 26 -4.18 8.71 -4.47
C LEU A 26 -4.06 9.91 -3.50
N LEU A 27 -4.14 11.14 -4.00
CA LEU A 27 -3.85 12.35 -3.22
C LEU A 27 -5.04 12.95 -2.46
N GLU A 28 -6.26 12.42 -2.66
CA GLU A 28 -7.50 12.99 -2.09
C GLU A 28 -7.86 12.40 -0.70
N GLU A 29 -6.91 12.33 0.23
CA GLU A 29 -7.17 11.85 1.59
C GLU A 29 -7.16 12.97 2.64
N SER A 30 -7.88 12.75 3.75
CA SER A 30 -7.94 13.67 4.89
C SER A 30 -6.63 13.66 5.67
N ASN A 31 -6.23 14.81 6.23
CA ASN A 31 -5.05 14.92 7.10
C ASN A 31 -5.15 14.04 8.38
N ILE A 32 -6.37 13.70 8.80
CA ILE A 32 -6.63 12.83 9.94
C ILE A 32 -7.54 11.71 9.46
N GLN A 33 -7.02 10.49 9.45
CA GLN A 33 -7.75 9.31 9.00
C GLN A 33 -8.14 8.42 10.19
N PRO A 34 -9.44 8.24 10.48
CA PRO A 34 -9.88 7.30 11.51
C PRO A 34 -9.61 5.86 11.05
N VAL A 35 -9.09 5.02 11.96
CA VAL A 35 -8.73 3.62 11.68
C VAL A 35 -9.42 2.69 12.68
N HIS A 36 -9.86 1.52 12.21
CA HIS A 36 -10.55 0.52 13.02
C HIS A 36 -9.65 -0.68 13.31
N THR A 37 -9.59 -1.11 14.57
CA THR A 37 -8.83 -2.29 14.99
C THR A 37 -9.49 -3.61 14.53
N PRO A 38 -8.73 -4.69 14.29
CA PRO A 38 -7.28 -4.82 14.46
C PRO A 38 -6.49 -4.23 13.27
N VAL A 39 -5.33 -3.64 13.58
CA VAL A 39 -4.39 -3.06 12.61
C VAL A 39 -2.96 -3.43 12.96
N THR A 40 -2.13 -3.62 11.94
CA THR A 40 -0.68 -3.78 12.06
C THR A 40 -0.01 -2.46 11.73
N VAL A 41 0.69 -1.88 12.70
CA VAL A 41 1.43 -0.63 12.52
C VAL A 41 2.87 -0.94 12.12
N CYS A 42 3.32 -0.33 11.03
CA CYS A 42 4.65 -0.50 10.45
C CYS A 42 5.36 0.85 10.45
N GLY A 43 6.66 0.85 10.75
CA GLY A 43 7.51 2.03 10.63
C GLY A 43 8.06 2.19 9.21
N ASP A 44 9.10 3.02 9.09
CA ASP A 44 9.68 3.39 7.81
C ASP A 44 10.17 2.18 6.98
N ILE A 45 9.91 2.24 5.67
CA ILE A 45 10.35 1.23 4.70
C ILE A 45 11.59 1.68 3.89
N HIS A 46 11.82 2.99 3.74
CA HIS A 46 12.99 3.56 3.04
C HIS A 46 13.31 2.94 1.66
N GLY A 47 12.27 2.57 0.89
CA GLY A 47 12.45 1.99 -0.45
C GLY A 47 12.92 0.51 -0.46
N GLN A 48 12.92 -0.15 0.69
CA GLN A 48 13.28 -1.57 0.82
C GLN A 48 12.12 -2.48 0.40
N PHE A 49 11.87 -2.55 -0.91
CA PHE A 49 10.71 -3.27 -1.46
C PHE A 49 10.67 -4.76 -1.11
N PHE A 50 11.83 -5.42 -1.04
CA PHE A 50 11.89 -6.84 -0.66
C PHE A 50 11.53 -7.07 0.82
N ASP A 51 11.92 -6.15 1.70
CA ASP A 51 11.56 -6.22 3.12
C ASP A 51 10.06 -5.95 3.31
N LEU A 52 9.48 -5.06 2.50
CA LEU A 52 8.02 -4.86 2.46
C LEU A 52 7.27 -6.13 2.02
N LYS A 53 7.79 -6.85 1.01
CA LYS A 53 7.22 -8.16 0.62
C LYS A 53 7.26 -9.17 1.77
N GLU A 54 8.36 -9.21 2.50
CA GLU A 54 8.51 -10.09 3.66
C GLU A 54 7.57 -9.69 4.81
N LEU A 55 7.37 -8.40 5.03
CA LEU A 55 6.43 -7.87 6.01
C LEU A 55 4.99 -8.34 5.76
N PHE A 56 4.54 -8.34 4.50
CA PHE A 56 3.22 -8.89 4.16
C PHE A 56 3.16 -10.41 4.32
N ARG A 57 4.26 -11.13 4.04
CA ARG A 57 4.33 -12.57 4.25
C ARG A 57 4.20 -12.95 5.73
N VAL A 58 4.79 -12.16 6.63
CA VAL A 58 4.78 -12.42 8.08
C VAL A 58 3.53 -11.86 8.76
N GLY A 59 3.12 -10.64 8.41
CA GLY A 59 1.99 -9.96 9.05
C GLY A 59 0.61 -10.35 8.48
N GLY A 60 0.56 -10.92 7.28
CA GLY A 60 -0.66 -11.33 6.58
C GLY A 60 -0.90 -10.54 5.29
N GLU A 61 -1.48 -11.20 4.28
CA GLU A 61 -1.80 -10.54 3.01
C GLU A 61 -3.02 -9.61 3.15
N ILE A 62 -2.96 -8.47 2.45
CA ILE A 62 -4.11 -7.59 2.20
C ILE A 62 -5.12 -8.36 1.30
N PRO A 63 -6.44 -8.29 1.54
CA PRO A 63 -7.16 -7.41 2.47
C PRO A 63 -7.46 -8.00 3.85
N ASN A 64 -6.92 -9.18 4.18
CA ASN A 64 -7.26 -9.86 5.44
C ASN A 64 -6.65 -9.17 6.68
N THR A 65 -5.56 -8.44 6.49
CA THR A 65 -4.88 -7.67 7.54
C THR A 65 -4.85 -6.20 7.15
N ASN A 66 -5.27 -5.33 8.09
CA ASN A 66 -5.20 -3.88 7.91
C ASN A 66 -3.82 -3.38 8.32
N TYR A 67 -3.21 -2.52 7.52
CA TYR A 67 -1.89 -1.96 7.77
C TYR A 67 -1.91 -0.44 7.88
N ILE A 68 -1.07 0.09 8.76
CA ILE A 68 -0.78 1.53 8.88
C ILE A 68 0.73 1.67 8.76
N PHE A 69 1.21 2.39 7.75
CA PHE A 69 2.62 2.73 7.58
C PHE A 69 2.82 4.18 8.04
N MET A 70 3.82 4.41 8.90
CA MET A 70 4.21 5.73 9.39
C MET A 70 5.42 6.29 8.63
#